data_AF-A0A924TCS1-F1
#
_entry.id   AF-A0A924TCS1-F1
#
_cell.length_a   1.000
_cell.length_b   1.000
_cell.length_c   1.000
_cell.angle_alpha   90.00
_cell.angle_beta   90.00
_cell.angle_gamma   90.00
#
_symmetry.space_group_name_H-M   'P 1'
#
loop_
_entity.id
_entity.type
_entity.pdbx_description
1 polymer ?
#
loop_
_entity_poly.entity_id
_entity_poly.type
_entity_poly.pdbx_seq_one_letter_code
_entity_poly.pdbx_strand_id
1 'polypeptide(L)'
;IFWGGRAMTGYHAWVFSFMALVFYSPLAFNGRGRWRDAGLALCGLVAFWIVEDFLWFIINPAWGWAQFKPELVTWHKHWVMGAPVDYWVGLGVIALILYFRHRPRAEHERAEKATR
;
A
#
# COMPACT_ATOMS: atom_id res chain seq x y z
N ILE A 1 1.39 -16.06 -12.79
CA ILE A 1 1.57 -16.34 -11.34
C ILE A 1 1.50 -15.00 -10.63
N PHE A 2 0.68 -14.86 -9.58
CA PHE A 2 0.49 -13.62 -8.82
C PHE A 2 0.83 -13.84 -7.33
N TRP A 3 1.24 -12.78 -6.63
CA TRP A 3 1.44 -12.70 -5.16
C TRP A 3 2.01 -13.97 -4.49
N GLY A 4 3.33 -14.01 -4.31
CA GLY A 4 3.99 -15.11 -3.59
C GLY A 4 4.06 -16.44 -4.32
N GLY A 5 3.78 -16.47 -5.63
CA GLY A 5 3.93 -17.66 -6.46
C GLY A 5 2.63 -18.44 -6.71
N ARG A 6 1.45 -17.89 -6.38
CA ARG A 6 0.16 -18.59 -6.47
C ARG A 6 -0.59 -18.26 -7.77
N ALA A 7 -1.49 -19.16 -8.17
CA ALA A 7 -2.38 -18.92 -9.31
C ALA A 7 -3.46 -17.91 -8.91
N MET A 8 -3.80 -17.00 -9.83
CA MET A 8 -4.95 -16.11 -9.65
C MET A 8 -6.22 -16.96 -9.62
N THR A 9 -7.02 -16.82 -8.57
CA THR A 9 -8.33 -17.48 -8.46
C THR A 9 -9.45 -16.43 -8.49
N GLY A 10 -10.70 -16.88 -8.66
CA GLY A 10 -11.87 -16.00 -8.60
C GLY A 10 -11.98 -15.23 -7.28
N TYR A 11 -11.58 -15.86 -6.17
CA TYR A 11 -11.50 -15.19 -4.87
C TYR A 11 -10.53 -14.00 -4.88
N HIS A 12 -9.33 -14.19 -5.43
CA HIS A 12 -8.33 -13.13 -5.54
C HIS A 12 -8.85 -11.96 -6.38
N ALA A 13 -9.43 -12.26 -7.55
CA ALA A 13 -10.00 -11.23 -8.41
C ALA A 13 -11.09 -10.43 -7.68
N TRP A 14 -12.00 -11.12 -7.00
CA TRP A 14 -13.06 -10.50 -6.24
C TRP A 14 -12.54 -9.64 -5.09
N VAL A 15 -11.68 -10.19 -4.21
CA VAL A 15 -11.23 -9.48 -3.00
C VAL A 15 -10.38 -8.26 -3.33
N PHE A 16 -9.49 -8.35 -4.33
CA PHE A 16 -8.66 -7.22 -4.74
C PHE A 16 -9.50 -6.10 -5.37
N SER A 17 -10.43 -6.44 -6.26
CA SER A 17 -11.32 -5.45 -6.85
C SER A 17 -12.26 -4.84 -5.81
N PHE A 18 -12.78 -5.65 -4.88
CA PHE A 18 -13.64 -5.17 -3.80
C PHE A 18 -12.91 -4.18 -2.89
N MET A 19 -11.72 -4.52 -2.40
CA MET A 19 -10.94 -3.61 -1.56
C MET A 19 -10.55 -2.34 -2.33
N ALA A 20 -10.18 -2.45 -3.60
CA ALA A 20 -9.95 -1.26 -4.43
C ALA A 20 -11.21 -0.37 -4.51
N LEU A 21 -12.40 -0.95 -4.71
CA LEU A 21 -13.65 -0.18 -4.69
C LEU A 21 -13.88 0.48 -3.33
N VAL A 22 -13.63 -0.20 -2.21
CA VAL A 22 -13.77 0.38 -0.86
C VAL A 22 -12.89 1.62 -0.71
N PHE A 23 -11.59 1.53 -1.02
CA PHE A 23 -10.65 2.64 -0.85
C PHE A 23 -10.88 3.80 -1.82
N TYR A 24 -11.38 3.53 -3.04
CA TYR A 24 -11.68 4.54 -4.04
C TYR A 24 -13.12 5.07 -3.96
N SER A 25 -14.02 4.41 -3.22
CA SER A 25 -15.42 4.84 -3.08
C SER A 25 -15.59 6.27 -2.55
N PRO A 26 -14.78 6.77 -1.58
CA PRO A 26 -14.93 8.16 -1.13
C PRO A 26 -14.59 9.16 -2.23
N LEU A 27 -13.75 8.80 -3.20
CA LEU A 27 -13.43 9.68 -4.33
C LEU A 27 -14.62 9.77 -5.28
N ALA A 28 -15.26 8.63 -5.58
CA ALA A 28 -16.44 8.57 -6.43
C ALA A 28 -17.62 9.34 -5.82
N PHE A 29 -17.93 9.11 -4.55
CA PHE A 29 -19.09 9.71 -3.89
C PHE A 29 -18.91 11.18 -3.51
N ASN A 30 -17.68 11.66 -3.33
CA ASN A 30 -17.40 13.08 -3.04
C ASN A 30 -17.01 13.89 -4.28
N GLY A 31 -17.12 13.32 -5.49
CA GLY A 31 -16.76 14.01 -6.74
C GLY A 31 -15.27 14.36 -6.87
N ARG A 32 -14.38 13.58 -6.23
CA ARG A 32 -12.93 13.84 -6.19
C ARG A 32 -12.18 12.96 -7.21
N GLY A 33 -12.12 13.42 -8.46
CA GLY A 33 -11.46 12.70 -9.56
C GLY A 33 -9.99 13.04 -9.82
N ARG A 34 -9.30 13.73 -8.91
CA ARG A 34 -7.90 14.18 -9.15
C ARG A 34 -6.92 13.02 -8.97
N TRP A 35 -5.91 12.93 -9.84
CA TRP A 35 -4.83 11.94 -9.73
C TRP A 35 -4.12 11.93 -8.37
N ARG A 36 -3.99 13.10 -7.73
CA ARG A 36 -3.45 13.18 -6.37
C ARG A 36 -4.30 12.39 -5.39
N ASP A 37 -5.63 12.56 -5.45
CA ASP A 37 -6.57 11.87 -4.55
C ASP A 37 -6.59 10.37 -4.85
N ALA A 38 -6.54 9.96 -6.12
CA ALA A 38 -6.36 8.56 -6.50
C ALA A 38 -5.07 7.97 -5.92
N GLY A 39 -3.97 8.74 -5.91
CA GLY A 39 -2.72 8.32 -5.25
C GLY A 39 -2.86 8.15 -3.74
N LEU A 40 -3.65 9.00 -3.07
CA LEU A 40 -3.91 8.84 -1.62
C LEU A 40 -4.78 7.62 -1.33
N ALA A 41 -5.79 7.34 -2.15
CA ALA A 41 -6.58 6.11 -2.05
C ALA A 41 -5.68 4.87 -2.25
N LEU A 42 -4.76 4.92 -3.21
CA LEU A 42 -3.75 3.88 -3.41
C LEU A 42 -2.86 3.69 -2.18
N CYS A 43 -2.39 4.78 -1.54
CA CYS A 43 -1.63 4.69 -0.30
C CYS A 43 -2.39 3.95 0.79
N GLY A 44 -3.69 4.26 0.96
CA GLY A 44 -4.55 3.58 1.91
C GLY A 44 -4.70 2.09 1.60
N LEU A 45 -4.92 1.74 0.33
CA LEU A 45 -5.06 0.36 -0.13
C LEU A 45 -3.78 -0.46 0.09
N VAL A 46 -2.60 0.10 -0.24
CA VAL A 46 -1.31 -0.57 -0.01
C VAL A 46 -1.04 -0.73 1.48
N ALA A 47 -1.29 0.32 2.27
CA ALA A 47 -1.12 0.27 3.73
C ALA A 47 -2.04 -0.79 4.35
N PHE A 48 -3.29 -0.90 3.87
CA PHE A 48 -4.23 -1.92 4.31
C PHE A 48 -3.68 -3.32 4.12
N TRP A 49 -3.18 -3.68 2.94
CA TRP A 49 -2.64 -5.02 2.72
C TRP A 49 -1.44 -5.35 3.61
N ILE A 50 -0.55 -4.38 3.86
CA ILE A 50 0.59 -4.56 4.77
C ILE A 50 0.11 -4.74 6.21
N VAL A 51 -0.78 -3.85 6.67
CA VAL A 51 -1.26 -3.84 8.05
C VAL A 51 -2.16 -5.04 8.32
N GLU A 52 -3.01 -5.43 7.38
CA GLU A 52 -3.90 -6.59 7.51
C GLU A 52 -3.11 -7.89 7.61
N ASP A 53 -2.16 -8.15 6.70
CA ASP A 53 -1.32 -9.36 6.77
C ASP A 53 -0.52 -9.38 8.08
N PHE A 54 0.09 -8.27 8.47
CA PHE A 54 0.84 -8.16 9.73
C PHE A 54 -0.02 -8.35 10.99
N LEU A 55 -1.15 -7.64 11.07
CA LEU A 55 -2.06 -7.73 12.20
C LEU A 55 -2.72 -9.09 12.29
N TRP A 56 -2.89 -9.80 11.17
CA TRP A 56 -3.39 -11.17 11.19
C TRP A 56 -2.51 -12.06 12.08
N PHE A 57 -1.18 -11.91 12.05
CA PHE A 57 -0.28 -12.66 12.95
C PHE A 57 -0.39 -12.23 14.42
N ILE A 58 -0.72 -10.97 14.68
CA ILE A 58 -0.86 -10.46 16.05
C ILE A 58 -2.19 -10.88 16.66
N ILE A 59 -3.27 -10.81 15.88
CA ILE A 59 -4.64 -11.03 16.34
C ILE A 59 -4.99 -12.52 16.31
N ASN A 60 -4.46 -13.30 15.37
CA ASN A 60 -4.74 -14.73 15.27
C ASN A 60 -4.08 -15.50 16.43
N PRO A 61 -4.86 -16.04 17.38
CA PRO A 61 -4.32 -16.72 18.55
C PRO A 61 -3.57 -18.02 18.21
N ALA A 62 -3.80 -18.60 17.02
CA ALA A 62 -3.12 -19.81 16.59
C ALA A 62 -1.70 -19.56 16.03
N TRP A 63 -1.39 -18.33 15.60
CA TRP A 63 -0.10 -17.98 15.02
C TRP A 63 0.74 -17.15 16.00
N GLY A 64 0.32 -15.93 16.29
CA GLY A 64 1.08 -15.01 17.14
C GLY A 64 2.34 -14.45 16.49
N TRP A 65 2.91 -13.41 17.12
CA TRP A 65 4.13 -12.71 16.69
C TRP A 65 5.32 -13.65 16.41
N ALA A 66 5.52 -14.66 17.25
CA ALA A 66 6.68 -15.57 17.18
C ALA A 66 6.71 -16.44 15.91
N GLN A 67 5.59 -16.50 15.19
CA GLN A 67 5.46 -17.24 13.94
C GLN A 67 5.63 -16.36 12.69
N PHE A 68 5.77 -15.04 12.84
CA PHE A 68 6.05 -14.13 11.73
C PHE A 68 7.53 -14.18 11.33
N LYS A 69 7.89 -15.24 10.60
CA LYS A 69 9.27 -15.51 10.18
C LYS A 69 9.32 -16.25 8.84
N PRO A 70 10.45 -16.15 8.10
CA PRO A 70 10.55 -16.65 6.73
C PRO A 70 10.22 -18.14 6.59
N GLU A 71 10.48 -18.95 7.62
CA GLU A 71 10.29 -20.39 7.59
C GLU A 71 8.81 -20.80 7.57
N LEU A 72 7.94 -19.99 8.19
CA LEU A 72 6.51 -20.28 8.31
C LEU A 72 5.68 -19.50 7.29
N VAL A 73 6.10 -18.27 6.98
CA VAL A 73 5.40 -17.34 6.09
C VAL A 73 5.91 -17.53 4.66
N THR A 74 5.71 -18.72 4.12
CA THR A 74 6.34 -19.19 2.87
C THR A 74 5.85 -18.51 1.59
N TRP A 75 4.77 -17.72 1.68
CA TRP A 75 4.28 -16.90 0.57
C TRP A 75 5.14 -15.65 0.34
N HIS A 76 5.84 -15.16 1.35
CA HIS A 76 6.86 -14.11 1.20
C HIS A 76 8.23 -14.75 0.98
N LYS A 77 8.73 -14.67 -0.25
CA LYS A 77 9.98 -15.34 -0.65
C LYS A 77 11.24 -14.65 -0.15
N HIS A 78 11.19 -13.33 -0.02
CA HIS A 78 12.35 -12.53 0.35
C HIS A 78 12.03 -11.71 1.59
N TRP A 79 12.98 -11.68 2.52
CA TRP A 79 12.88 -11.00 3.80
C TRP A 79 14.10 -10.11 4.00
N VAL A 80 13.89 -8.94 4.58
CA VAL A 80 14.96 -8.03 4.95
C VAL A 80 14.52 -7.27 6.20
N MET A 81 15.46 -7.02 7.12
CA MET A 81 15.20 -6.28 8.36
C MET A 81 14.00 -6.82 9.17
N GLY A 82 13.79 -8.14 9.17
CA GLY A 82 12.73 -8.78 9.97
C GLY A 82 11.31 -8.71 9.38
N ALA A 83 11.15 -8.24 8.13
CA ALA A 83 9.86 -8.21 7.44
C ALA A 83 9.99 -8.62 5.96
N PRO A 84 8.89 -9.03 5.31
CA PRO A 84 8.85 -9.30 3.88
C PRO A 84 9.33 -8.12 3.03
N VAL A 85 10.09 -8.38 1.96
CA VAL A 85 10.50 -7.34 1.00
C VAL A 85 9.29 -6.61 0.41
N ASP A 86 8.18 -7.31 0.19
CA ASP A 86 6.94 -6.72 -0.33
C ASP A 86 6.40 -5.58 0.56
N TYR A 87 6.61 -5.65 1.88
CA TYR A 87 6.23 -4.59 2.81
C TYR A 87 7.06 -3.34 2.61
N TRP A 88 8.39 -3.51 2.51
CA TRP A 88 9.31 -2.41 2.29
C TRP A 88 9.05 -1.73 0.94
N VAL A 89 8.76 -2.51 -0.10
CA VAL A 89 8.37 -1.97 -1.42
C VAL A 89 7.07 -1.18 -1.30
N GLY A 90 6.04 -1.72 -0.65
CA GLY A 90 4.77 -1.02 -0.46
C GLY A 90 4.91 0.27 0.37
N LEU A 91 5.69 0.25 1.45
CA LEU A 91 6.01 1.44 2.23
C LEU A 91 6.80 2.47 1.41
N GLY A 92 7.72 2.02 0.55
CA GLY A 92 8.45 2.87 -0.39
C GLY A 92 7.52 3.55 -1.40
N VAL A 93 6.54 2.83 -1.94
CA VAL A 93 5.50 3.38 -2.84
C VAL A 93 4.67 4.44 -2.11
N ILE A 94 4.22 4.15 -0.89
CA ILE A 94 3.47 5.11 -0.05
C ILE A 94 4.31 6.37 0.19
N ALA A 95 5.56 6.20 0.63
CA ALA A 95 6.48 7.31 0.89
C ALA A 95 6.71 8.17 -0.36
N LEU A 96 6.89 7.55 -1.52
CA LEU A 96 7.07 8.25 -2.79
C LEU A 96 5.84 9.07 -3.18
N ILE A 97 4.65 8.47 -3.11
CA ILE A 97 3.40 9.15 -3.45
C ILE A 97 3.16 10.32 -2.49
N LEU A 98 3.33 10.11 -1.18
CA LEU A 98 3.16 11.16 -0.19
C LEU A 98 4.21 12.27 -0.34
N TYR A 99 5.46 11.91 -0.64
CA TYR A 99 6.52 12.87 -0.92
C TYR A 99 6.15 13.77 -2.10
N PHE A 100 5.75 13.22 -3.26
CA PHE A 100 5.33 14.04 -4.40
C PHE A 100 4.01 14.79 -4.16
N ARG A 101 3.08 14.19 -3.40
CA ARG A 101 1.83 14.84 -3.02
C ARG A 101 2.08 16.03 -2.10
N HIS A 102 3.06 15.99 -1.22
CA HIS A 102 3.33 17.03 -0.23
C HIS A 102 4.58 17.87 -0.53
N ARG A 103 5.29 17.58 -1.63
CA ARG A 103 6.44 18.38 -2.06
C ARG A 103 5.98 19.83 -2.15
N PRO A 104 6.58 20.75 -1.38
CA PRO A 104 6.15 22.14 -1.39
C PRO A 104 6.30 22.65 -2.81
N ARG A 105 5.25 23.33 -3.31
CA ARG A 105 5.21 24.02 -4.61
C ARG A 105 6.17 25.22 -4.65
N ALA A 106 7.27 25.16 -3.90
CA ALA A 106 8.21 26.23 -3.60
C ALA A 106 9.14 26.54 -4.78
N GLU A 107 9.27 25.65 -5.77
CA GLU A 107 10.02 25.96 -7.00
C GLU A 107 9.22 26.92 -7.91
N HIS A 108 7.89 26.82 -7.95
CA HIS A 108 7.06 27.73 -8.75
C HIS A 108 6.97 29.14 -8.14
N GLU A 109 6.82 29.25 -6.81
CA GLU A 109 6.76 30.56 -6.14
C GLU A 109 8.13 31.28 -6.10
N ARG A 110 9.24 30.53 -6.05
CA ARG A 110 10.59 31.10 -6.16
C ARG A 110 10.90 31.58 -7.59
N ALA A 111 10.47 30.85 -8.61
CA ALA A 111 10.61 31.29 -10.00
C ALA A 111 9.74 32.54 -10.29
N GLU A 112 8.52 32.60 -9.75
CA GLU A 112 7.62 33.74 -9.94
C GLU A 112 8.11 35.01 -9.21
N LYS A 113 8.73 34.86 -8.03
CA LYS A 113 9.40 35.97 -7.32
C LYS A 113 10.74 36.39 -7.92
N ALA A 114 11.47 35.51 -8.61
CA ALA A 114 12.72 35.87 -9.29
C ALA A 114 12.49 36.58 -10.64
N THR A 115 11.26 36.56 -11.17
CA THR A 115 10.89 37.17 -12.46
C THR A 115 10.11 38.49 -12.30
N ARG A 116 9.87 38.94 -11.07
CA ARG A 116 9.34 40.28 -10.73
C ARG A 116 10.44 41.13 -10.10
#